data_AF-A0A135W2G1-F1
#
_entry.id   AF-A0A135W2G1-F1
#
_cell.length_a   1.000
_cell.length_b   1.000
_cell.length_c   1.000
_cell.angle_alpha   90.00
_cell.angle_beta   90.00
_cell.angle_gamma   90.00
#
_symmetry.space_group_name_H-M   'P 1'
#
loop_
_entity.id
_entity.type
_entity.pdbx_description
1 polymer ?
#
loop_
_entity_poly.entity_id
_entity_poly.type
_entity_poly.pdbx_seq_one_letter_code
_entity_poly.pdbx_strand_id
1 'polypeptide(L)'
;MKRIHTIITLAITLFGGNILNGQVGINTSDPNQQSLLELYSTNTGFLPPRLALVSITSAAPLSQHVKGMMVYNITNNGAISEGLYVSNGTEWLCLSTAGIPVGHVKYGVQTSDHNGWYLLNGRAVSSLPSSAQSNAVSIGFATNIPDANNKYLKAKTGAEVLGASGGNTTFSLVQANLPSMTFNGTALTAGSHTHTYTDRGDTTYNAGTNGGVNNQADNTSGTYTTGSAGSHTHTFSVGTGGTNTPVSINPKNIALNIFVYLGQ
;
A
#
# COMPACT_ATOMS: atom_id res chain seq x y z
N MET A 1 -57.69 -39.26 59.71
CA MET A 1 -56.28 -38.96 59.36
C MET A 1 -55.98 -38.99 57.86
N LYS A 2 -56.14 -40.11 57.13
CA LYS A 2 -55.77 -40.21 55.68
C LYS A 2 -56.36 -39.08 54.79
N ARG A 3 -57.66 -38.79 54.90
CA ARG A 3 -58.32 -37.73 54.09
C ARG A 3 -57.77 -36.31 54.32
N ILE A 4 -57.32 -35.99 55.54
CA ILE A 4 -56.71 -34.68 55.85
C ILE A 4 -55.34 -34.54 55.19
N HIS A 5 -54.54 -35.62 55.16
CA HIS A 5 -53.26 -35.60 54.45
C HIS A 5 -53.45 -35.38 52.95
N THR A 6 -54.40 -36.08 52.31
CA THR A 6 -54.70 -35.87 50.88
C THR A 6 -55.12 -34.44 50.56
N ILE A 7 -55.93 -33.81 51.42
CA ILE A 7 -56.34 -32.40 51.26
C ILE A 7 -55.16 -31.44 51.43
N ILE A 8 -54.29 -31.67 52.42
CA ILE A 8 -53.09 -30.84 52.65
C ILE A 8 -52.09 -31.00 51.50
N THR A 9 -51.85 -32.22 51.01
CA THR A 9 -51.00 -32.45 49.83
C THR A 9 -51.57 -31.76 48.60
N LEU A 10 -52.88 -31.92 48.33
CA LEU A 10 -53.54 -31.27 47.18
C LEU A 10 -53.47 -29.74 47.27
N ALA A 11 -53.65 -29.15 48.46
CA ALA A 11 -53.51 -27.71 48.68
C ALA A 11 -52.06 -27.24 48.46
N ILE A 12 -51.06 -27.96 48.98
CA ILE A 12 -49.64 -27.63 48.75
C ILE A 12 -49.27 -27.76 47.27
N THR A 13 -49.88 -28.68 46.51
CA THR A 13 -49.68 -28.77 45.05
C THR A 13 -50.43 -27.68 44.27
N LEU A 14 -51.58 -27.20 44.73
CA LEU A 14 -52.34 -26.11 44.09
C LEU A 14 -51.72 -24.72 44.33
N PHE A 15 -51.10 -24.50 45.49
CA PHE A 15 -50.48 -23.22 45.86
C PHE A 15 -48.94 -23.23 45.71
N GLY A 16 -48.34 -24.38 45.38
CA GLY A 16 -46.90 -24.55 45.24
C GLY A 16 -46.35 -24.13 43.88
N GLY A 17 -45.83 -22.91 43.78
CA GLY A 17 -44.71 -22.63 42.88
C GLY A 17 -44.99 -22.07 41.48
N ASN A 18 -46.12 -21.38 41.26
CA ASN A 18 -46.21 -20.48 40.10
C ASN A 18 -45.30 -19.26 40.32
N ILE A 19 -44.05 -19.35 39.88
CA ILE A 19 -43.16 -18.17 39.77
C ILE A 19 -43.70 -17.33 38.61
N LEU A 20 -44.54 -16.35 38.93
CA LEU A 20 -44.98 -15.34 37.98
C LEU A 20 -43.78 -14.45 37.66
N ASN A 21 -43.28 -14.55 36.43
CA ASN A 21 -42.21 -13.68 35.95
C ASN A 21 -42.74 -12.23 35.83
N GLY A 22 -42.01 -11.26 36.37
CA GLY A 22 -42.36 -9.83 36.30
C GLY A 22 -42.11 -9.17 34.94
N GLN A 23 -42.33 -9.91 33.85
CA GLN A 23 -42.08 -9.48 32.47
C GLN A 23 -43.18 -8.52 32.01
N VAL A 24 -42.80 -7.40 31.43
CA VAL A 24 -43.75 -6.43 30.87
C VAL A 24 -43.89 -6.65 29.37
N GLY A 25 -44.94 -7.36 28.95
CA GLY A 25 -45.37 -7.39 27.55
C GLY A 25 -46.31 -6.22 27.26
N ILE A 26 -45.96 -5.35 26.31
CA ILE A 26 -46.89 -4.37 25.75
C ILE A 26 -47.29 -4.85 24.35
N ASN A 27 -48.60 -5.07 24.16
CA ASN A 27 -49.20 -5.58 22.93
C ASN A 27 -48.69 -6.98 22.49
N THR A 28 -48.16 -7.76 23.44
CA THR A 28 -47.94 -9.22 23.34
C THR A 28 -48.44 -9.89 24.63
N SER A 29 -49.01 -11.10 24.50
CA SER A 29 -49.41 -11.96 25.63
C SER A 29 -48.35 -13.00 26.02
N ASP A 30 -47.29 -13.15 25.21
CA ASP A 30 -46.18 -14.07 25.42
C ASP A 30 -44.86 -13.29 25.20
N PRO A 31 -44.45 -12.43 26.17
CA PRO A 31 -43.21 -11.69 26.06
C PRO A 31 -42.01 -12.64 26.11
N ASN A 32 -40.97 -12.33 25.34
CA ASN A 32 -39.75 -13.10 25.27
C ASN A 32 -39.16 -13.31 26.68
N GLN A 33 -38.92 -14.58 27.03
CA GLN A 33 -38.50 -14.97 28.37
C GLN A 33 -37.15 -14.37 28.83
N GLN A 34 -36.33 -13.89 27.89
CA GLN A 34 -35.06 -13.20 28.14
C GLN A 34 -35.19 -11.67 28.22
N SER A 35 -36.41 -11.12 28.11
CA SER A 35 -36.70 -9.69 28.20
C SER A 35 -37.41 -9.34 29.51
N LEU A 36 -37.12 -8.15 30.07
CA LEU A 36 -37.93 -7.56 31.14
C LEU A 36 -39.06 -6.68 30.58
N LEU A 37 -38.90 -6.18 29.36
CA LEU A 37 -39.86 -5.37 28.62
C LEU A 37 -39.81 -5.78 27.15
N GLU A 38 -40.95 -6.13 26.58
CA GLU A 38 -41.14 -6.29 25.13
C GLU A 38 -42.24 -5.36 24.63
N LEU A 39 -41.99 -4.70 23.50
CA LEU A 39 -42.95 -3.84 22.80
C LEU A 39 -43.22 -4.49 21.43
N TYR A 40 -44.34 -5.20 21.30
CA TYR A 40 -44.67 -5.89 20.05
C TYR A 40 -45.59 -5.04 19.17
N SER A 41 -45.22 -4.82 17.90
CA SER A 41 -46.07 -4.17 16.91
C SER A 41 -45.60 -4.51 15.49
N THR A 42 -46.54 -4.52 14.54
CA THR A 42 -46.27 -4.71 13.11
C THR A 42 -46.31 -3.40 12.30
N ASN A 43 -46.74 -2.29 12.90
CA ASN A 43 -46.96 -1.01 12.21
C ASN A 43 -46.64 0.26 13.04
N THR A 44 -46.19 0.11 14.28
CA THR A 44 -45.72 1.22 15.14
C THR A 44 -44.35 0.88 15.74
N GLY A 45 -43.58 1.90 16.11
CA GLY A 45 -42.23 1.73 16.66
C GLY A 45 -42.08 2.31 18.07
N PHE A 46 -40.96 2.01 18.72
CA PHE A 46 -40.56 2.65 19.96
C PHE A 46 -39.97 4.04 19.68
N LEU A 47 -40.54 5.09 20.26
CA LEU A 47 -39.95 6.42 20.29
C LEU A 47 -39.24 6.62 21.64
N PRO A 48 -37.91 6.45 21.73
CA PRO A 48 -37.16 6.64 22.98
C PRO A 48 -37.22 8.10 23.47
N PRO A 49 -36.91 8.35 24.76
CA PRO A 49 -36.77 9.69 25.29
C PRO A 49 -35.84 10.56 24.44
N ARG A 50 -36.33 11.74 24.03
CA ARG A 50 -35.56 12.72 23.27
C ARG A 50 -34.88 13.70 24.20
N LEU A 51 -33.55 13.78 24.16
CA LEU A 51 -32.74 14.67 24.98
C LEU A 51 -31.91 15.60 24.09
N ALA A 52 -31.77 16.86 24.48
CA ALA A 52 -30.79 17.76 23.87
C ALA A 52 -29.44 17.56 24.57
N LEU A 53 -28.63 16.61 24.09
CA LEU A 53 -27.31 16.35 24.66
C LEU A 53 -26.35 17.52 24.37
N VAL A 54 -25.46 17.81 25.30
CA VAL A 54 -24.50 18.93 25.17
C VAL A 54 -23.21 18.52 24.44
N SER A 55 -22.66 17.37 24.83
CA SER A 55 -21.47 16.75 24.22
C SER A 55 -21.47 15.25 24.53
N ILE A 56 -20.60 14.47 23.87
CA ILE A 56 -20.46 13.04 24.16
C ILE A 56 -19.98 12.77 25.60
N THR A 57 -19.12 13.62 26.16
CA THR A 57 -18.57 13.42 27.52
C THR A 57 -19.50 13.92 28.62
N SER A 58 -20.42 14.85 28.33
CA SER A 58 -21.35 15.39 29.32
C SER A 58 -22.54 14.48 29.54
N ALA A 59 -22.90 14.22 30.80
CA ALA A 59 -24.16 13.55 31.14
C ALA A 59 -25.39 14.43 30.84
N ALA A 60 -25.22 15.75 30.74
CA ALA A 60 -26.31 16.71 30.59
C ALA A 60 -27.18 16.40 29.34
N PRO A 61 -28.52 16.41 29.46
CA PRO A 61 -29.30 17.02 30.54
C PRO A 61 -29.54 16.12 31.78
N LEU A 62 -28.95 14.92 31.83
CA LEU A 62 -29.00 14.05 33.01
C LEU A 62 -27.91 14.42 34.03
N SER A 63 -28.11 14.04 35.29
CA SER A 63 -27.14 14.28 36.37
C SER A 63 -25.90 13.40 36.31
N GLN A 64 -26.00 12.21 35.72
CA GLN A 64 -24.89 11.26 35.56
C GLN A 64 -25.12 10.33 34.36
N HIS A 65 -24.03 9.76 33.84
CA HIS A 65 -24.08 8.66 32.88
C HIS A 65 -24.56 7.38 33.57
N VAL A 66 -25.42 6.60 32.90
CA VAL A 66 -25.85 5.27 33.36
C VAL A 66 -25.60 4.27 32.24
N LYS A 67 -24.71 3.32 32.48
CA LYS A 67 -24.29 2.33 31.48
C LYS A 67 -25.49 1.54 30.94
N GLY A 68 -25.62 1.52 29.62
CA GLY A 68 -26.73 0.88 28.90
C GLY A 68 -27.97 1.76 28.68
N MET A 69 -28.00 2.99 29.18
CA MET A 69 -29.12 3.90 28.91
C MET A 69 -29.17 4.30 27.43
N MET A 70 -30.34 4.15 26.80
CA MET A 70 -30.62 4.55 25.42
C MET A 70 -31.48 5.82 25.36
N VAL A 71 -31.07 6.80 24.56
CA VAL A 71 -31.79 8.07 24.33
C VAL A 71 -31.63 8.51 22.87
N TYR A 72 -32.57 9.30 22.36
CA TYR A 72 -32.40 9.96 21.06
C TYR A 72 -31.94 11.41 21.27
N ASN A 73 -30.75 11.72 20.79
CA ASN A 73 -30.21 13.07 20.81
C ASN A 73 -30.87 13.92 19.72
N ILE A 74 -31.36 15.12 20.08
CA ILE A 74 -31.91 16.11 19.14
C ILE A 74 -30.96 17.31 18.87
N THR A 75 -29.78 17.35 19.51
CA THR A 75 -28.77 18.39 19.27
C THR A 75 -27.91 18.04 18.06
N ASN A 76 -27.72 18.98 17.13
CA ASN A 76 -26.72 18.88 16.07
C ASN A 76 -25.83 20.14 16.11
N ASN A 77 -24.55 19.98 16.46
CA ASN A 77 -23.62 21.10 16.66
C ASN A 77 -22.18 20.84 16.15
N GLY A 78 -21.98 19.78 15.36
CA GLY A 78 -20.67 19.39 14.81
C GLY A 78 -19.77 18.62 15.77
N ALA A 79 -19.93 18.79 17.10
CA ALA A 79 -19.30 17.93 18.11
C ALA A 79 -20.20 16.73 18.48
N ILE A 80 -21.51 16.87 18.30
CA ILE A 80 -22.50 15.81 18.39
C ILE A 80 -23.53 15.95 17.26
N SER A 81 -24.07 14.82 16.79
CA SER A 81 -25.07 14.74 15.73
C SER A 81 -26.40 14.24 16.31
N GLU A 82 -27.51 14.60 15.65
CA GLU A 82 -28.82 14.01 15.93
C GLU A 82 -28.78 12.48 15.66
N GLY A 83 -29.42 11.68 16.53
CA GLY A 83 -29.40 10.22 16.41
C GLY A 83 -29.64 9.45 17.71
N LEU A 84 -29.57 8.12 17.64
CA LEU A 84 -29.70 7.24 18.81
C LEU A 84 -28.34 7.12 19.54
N TYR A 85 -28.34 7.23 20.87
CA TYR A 85 -27.13 7.15 21.70
C TYR A 85 -27.30 6.15 22.84
N VAL A 86 -26.21 5.45 23.18
CA VAL A 86 -26.08 4.61 24.38
C VAL A 86 -25.01 5.20 25.29
N SER A 87 -25.30 5.39 26.58
CA SER A 87 -24.26 5.72 27.56
C SER A 87 -23.45 4.47 27.92
N ASN A 88 -22.12 4.56 27.89
CA ASN A 88 -21.23 3.47 28.35
C ASN A 88 -20.93 3.53 29.86
N GLY A 89 -21.47 4.53 30.57
CA GLY A 89 -21.17 4.83 31.98
C GLY A 89 -20.23 6.02 32.18
N THR A 90 -19.58 6.50 31.12
CA THR A 90 -18.67 7.67 31.15
C THR A 90 -18.90 8.67 30.01
N GLU A 91 -19.51 8.24 28.91
CA GLU A 91 -19.79 9.05 27.72
C GLU A 91 -20.98 8.47 26.93
N TRP A 92 -21.53 9.27 26.03
CA TRP A 92 -22.56 8.90 25.05
C TRP A 92 -21.93 8.41 23.75
N LEU A 93 -22.18 7.15 23.40
CA LEU A 93 -21.78 6.54 22.15
C LEU A 93 -22.93 6.64 21.13
N CYS A 94 -22.67 7.24 19.96
CA CYS A 94 -23.65 7.30 18.87
C CYS A 94 -23.81 5.91 18.24
N LEU A 95 -25.04 5.41 18.17
CA LEU A 95 -25.39 4.23 17.39
C LEU A 95 -25.57 4.66 15.94
N SER A 96 -24.43 4.96 15.31
CA SER A 96 -24.39 5.34 13.89
C SER A 96 -24.84 4.17 13.02
N THR A 97 -25.92 4.38 12.28
CA THR A 97 -26.35 3.51 11.17
C THR A 97 -25.72 3.94 9.83
N ALA A 98 -24.82 4.93 9.83
CA ALA A 98 -24.11 5.33 8.64
C ALA A 98 -23.25 4.15 8.15
N GLY A 99 -23.71 3.49 7.09
CA GLY A 99 -22.97 2.44 6.42
C GLY A 99 -21.61 2.95 5.96
N ILE A 100 -20.68 2.02 5.78
CA ILE A 100 -19.33 2.33 5.28
C ILE A 100 -19.49 3.09 3.95
N PRO A 101 -18.94 4.31 3.79
CA PRO A 101 -19.13 5.06 2.57
C PRO A 101 -18.48 4.34 1.37
N VAL A 102 -19.15 4.42 0.21
CA VAL A 102 -18.62 3.90 -1.05
C VAL A 102 -17.28 4.57 -1.36
N GLY A 103 -16.29 3.76 -1.78
CA GLY A 103 -14.93 4.21 -2.05
C GLY A 103 -13.98 4.14 -0.85
N HIS A 104 -14.45 3.78 0.36
CA HIS A 104 -13.54 3.48 1.47
C HIS A 104 -12.62 2.30 1.14
N VAL A 105 -11.35 2.40 1.53
CA VAL A 105 -10.33 1.36 1.30
C VAL A 105 -9.85 0.79 2.63
N LYS A 106 -9.66 -0.53 2.70
CA LYS A 106 -9.09 -1.24 3.87
C LYS A 106 -8.02 -2.24 3.44
N TYR A 107 -7.17 -2.60 4.40
CA TYR A 107 -6.33 -3.80 4.32
C TYR A 107 -7.06 -5.00 4.94
N GLY A 108 -6.75 -6.20 4.46
CA GLY A 108 -7.29 -7.47 4.96
C GLY A 108 -6.39 -8.65 4.58
N VAL A 109 -6.68 -9.81 5.17
CA VAL A 109 -5.99 -11.09 4.87
C VAL A 109 -6.84 -12.02 3.99
N GLN A 110 -8.13 -11.70 3.84
CA GLN A 110 -9.06 -12.41 2.97
C GLN A 110 -8.56 -12.40 1.52
N THR A 111 -8.77 -13.48 0.78
CA THR A 111 -8.38 -13.63 -0.63
C THR A 111 -9.51 -13.36 -1.62
N SER A 112 -10.74 -13.16 -1.13
CA SER A 112 -11.95 -12.94 -1.94
C SER A 112 -12.75 -11.72 -1.47
N ASP A 113 -13.60 -11.24 -2.35
CA ASP A 113 -14.65 -10.26 -2.03
C ASP A 113 -15.56 -10.76 -0.90
N HIS A 114 -16.11 -9.85 -0.10
CA HIS A 114 -16.95 -10.18 1.06
C HIS A 114 -17.74 -8.95 1.56
N ASN A 115 -19.03 -9.12 1.88
CA ASN A 115 -19.86 -8.09 2.56
C ASN A 115 -19.81 -6.69 1.93
N GLY A 116 -19.76 -6.60 0.60
CA GLY A 116 -19.66 -5.32 -0.14
C GLY A 116 -18.25 -4.75 -0.29
N TRP A 117 -17.23 -5.48 0.19
CA TRP A 117 -15.82 -5.22 -0.06
C TRP A 117 -15.32 -6.02 -1.25
N TYR A 118 -14.66 -5.34 -2.18
CA TYR A 118 -14.17 -5.89 -3.43
C TYR A 118 -12.66 -5.71 -3.53
N LEU A 119 -11.94 -6.78 -3.88
CA LEU A 119 -10.47 -6.80 -3.93
C LEU A 119 -9.94 -5.88 -5.04
N LEU A 120 -9.03 -4.97 -4.70
CA LEU A 120 -8.37 -4.07 -5.66
C LEU A 120 -7.32 -4.83 -6.50
N ASN A 121 -7.79 -5.61 -7.46
CA ASN A 121 -6.98 -6.47 -8.32
C ASN A 121 -7.03 -6.11 -9.82
N GLY A 122 -7.51 -4.91 -10.18
CA GLY A 122 -7.49 -4.44 -11.57
C GLY A 122 -8.58 -4.99 -12.49
N ARG A 123 -9.50 -5.84 -12.01
CA ARG A 123 -10.55 -6.43 -12.85
C ARG A 123 -11.53 -5.39 -13.38
N ALA A 124 -12.21 -5.74 -14.47
CA ALA A 124 -13.24 -4.90 -15.08
C ALA A 124 -14.41 -4.64 -14.11
N VAL A 125 -14.93 -3.42 -14.10
CA VAL A 125 -16.12 -3.03 -13.34
C VAL A 125 -17.31 -3.88 -13.75
N SER A 126 -17.45 -4.20 -15.04
CA SER A 126 -18.50 -5.09 -15.57
C SER A 126 -18.52 -6.51 -14.98
N SER A 127 -17.47 -6.94 -14.26
CA SER A 127 -17.45 -8.22 -13.54
C SER A 127 -18.00 -8.14 -12.11
N LEU A 128 -18.44 -6.97 -11.65
CA LEU A 128 -19.03 -6.76 -10.32
C LEU A 128 -20.56 -6.95 -10.34
N PRO A 129 -21.22 -7.16 -9.18
CA PRO A 129 -22.67 -7.02 -9.07
C PRO A 129 -23.17 -5.61 -9.47
N SER A 130 -24.37 -5.49 -10.01
CA SER A 130 -24.89 -4.23 -10.60
C SER A 130 -24.94 -3.02 -9.65
N SER A 131 -25.18 -3.25 -8.35
CA SER A 131 -25.06 -2.22 -7.30
C SER A 131 -23.61 -1.70 -7.20
N ALA A 132 -22.66 -2.62 -7.08
CA ALA A 132 -21.23 -2.31 -7.03
C ALA A 132 -20.69 -1.72 -8.33
N GLN A 133 -21.24 -2.07 -9.50
CA GLN A 133 -20.92 -1.40 -10.77
C GLN A 133 -21.28 0.08 -10.73
N SER A 134 -22.54 0.38 -10.38
CA SER A 134 -23.05 1.75 -10.27
C SER A 134 -22.24 2.57 -9.27
N ASN A 135 -21.90 1.96 -8.13
CA ASN A 135 -21.09 2.57 -7.07
C ASN A 135 -19.60 2.73 -7.44
N ALA A 136 -19.03 1.84 -8.26
CA ALA A 136 -17.68 2.00 -8.79
C ALA A 136 -17.60 3.18 -9.78
N VAL A 137 -18.58 3.27 -10.69
CA VAL A 137 -18.66 4.35 -11.68
C VAL A 137 -18.89 5.71 -11.00
N SER A 138 -19.73 5.78 -9.95
CA SER A 138 -20.00 7.04 -9.24
C SER A 138 -18.79 7.61 -8.49
N ILE A 139 -17.82 6.77 -8.09
CA ILE A 139 -16.53 7.20 -7.53
C ILE A 139 -15.40 7.31 -8.57
N GLY A 140 -15.72 7.21 -9.86
CA GLY A 140 -14.78 7.44 -10.97
C GLY A 140 -14.04 6.21 -11.49
N PHE A 141 -14.36 5.00 -11.02
CA PHE A 141 -13.86 3.75 -11.62
C PHE A 141 -14.75 3.38 -12.81
N ALA A 142 -14.41 3.91 -14.00
CA ALA A 142 -15.26 3.79 -15.19
C ALA A 142 -15.19 2.41 -15.87
N THR A 143 -13.98 1.86 -16.02
CA THR A 143 -13.74 0.60 -16.78
C THR A 143 -13.27 -0.54 -15.89
N ASN A 144 -12.30 -0.28 -15.01
CA ASN A 144 -11.69 -1.24 -14.10
C ASN A 144 -11.62 -0.63 -12.69
N ILE A 145 -11.75 -1.46 -11.66
CA ILE A 145 -11.35 -1.05 -10.30
C ILE A 145 -9.81 -0.97 -10.24
N PRO A 146 -9.21 -0.13 -9.37
CA PRO A 146 -7.77 -0.04 -9.24
C PRO A 146 -7.11 -1.41 -8.96
N ASP A 147 -5.91 -1.60 -9.49
CA ASP A 147 -5.04 -2.70 -9.11
C ASP A 147 -4.02 -2.22 -8.08
N ALA A 148 -4.08 -2.78 -6.87
CA ALA A 148 -3.18 -2.47 -5.76
C ALA A 148 -2.10 -3.55 -5.54
N ASN A 149 -2.02 -4.59 -6.39
CA ASN A 149 -1.00 -5.63 -6.27
C ASN A 149 0.42 -5.03 -6.33
N ASN A 150 1.24 -5.37 -5.33
CA ASN A 150 2.62 -4.90 -5.17
C ASN A 150 2.81 -3.37 -5.29
N LYS A 151 1.83 -2.59 -4.80
CA LYS A 151 1.81 -1.12 -4.85
C LYS A 151 1.52 -0.53 -3.48
N TYR A 152 2.08 0.65 -3.22
CA TYR A 152 1.72 1.47 -2.07
C TYR A 152 0.69 2.52 -2.49
N LEU A 153 -0.30 2.76 -1.64
CA LEU A 153 -1.27 3.83 -1.86
C LEU A 153 -0.63 5.17 -1.48
N LYS A 154 -0.75 6.18 -2.35
CA LYS A 154 -0.37 7.56 -2.06
C LYS A 154 -1.59 8.48 -2.14
N ALA A 155 -1.53 9.60 -1.42
CA ALA A 155 -2.45 10.70 -1.67
C ALA A 155 -2.22 11.29 -3.07
N LYS A 156 -3.31 11.67 -3.73
CA LYS A 156 -3.31 12.38 -5.01
C LYS A 156 -2.82 13.83 -4.80
N THR A 157 -1.93 14.33 -5.64
CA THR A 157 -1.44 15.72 -5.58
C THR A 157 -2.20 16.68 -6.50
N GLY A 158 -3.05 16.16 -7.39
CA GLY A 158 -4.03 16.91 -8.17
C GLY A 158 -4.04 16.48 -9.64
N ALA A 159 -2.86 16.23 -10.22
CA ALA A 159 -2.71 15.93 -11.65
C ALA A 159 -3.08 14.48 -12.05
N GLU A 160 -2.88 13.50 -11.17
CA GLU A 160 -2.61 12.10 -11.55
C GLU A 160 -3.84 11.19 -11.77
N VAL A 161 -5.00 11.72 -12.19
CA VAL A 161 -6.29 10.98 -12.24
C VAL A 161 -6.62 10.38 -10.84
N LEU A 162 -7.56 9.43 -10.69
CA LEU A 162 -7.75 8.62 -9.47
C LEU A 162 -7.53 7.14 -9.82
N GLY A 163 -6.84 6.39 -8.96
CA GLY A 163 -6.55 4.96 -9.18
C GLY A 163 -5.45 4.64 -10.20
N ALA A 164 -4.82 5.65 -10.81
CA ALA A 164 -3.73 5.44 -11.75
C ALA A 164 -2.46 4.91 -11.05
N SER A 165 -1.81 3.90 -11.63
CA SER A 165 -0.53 3.39 -11.15
C SER A 165 0.66 4.17 -11.72
N GLY A 166 1.74 4.29 -10.96
CA GLY A 166 3.00 4.89 -11.42
C GLY A 166 4.13 4.69 -10.42
N GLY A 167 5.33 5.13 -10.81
CA GLY A 167 6.57 4.88 -10.07
C GLY A 167 7.25 3.56 -10.48
N ASN A 168 8.51 3.41 -10.07
CA ASN A 168 9.34 2.23 -10.35
C ASN A 168 9.71 1.52 -9.04
N THR A 169 10.02 0.23 -9.11
CA THR A 169 10.58 -0.54 -7.98
C THR A 169 12.12 -0.51 -7.93
N THR A 170 12.75 -0.06 -9.02
CA THR A 170 14.20 0.06 -9.17
C THR A 170 14.58 1.35 -9.89
N PHE A 171 15.85 1.74 -9.80
CA PHE A 171 16.47 2.73 -10.68
C PHE A 171 17.90 2.30 -11.05
N SER A 172 18.40 2.78 -12.18
CA SER A 172 19.81 2.66 -12.56
C SER A 172 20.47 4.04 -12.53
N LEU A 173 21.72 4.11 -12.08
CA LEU A 173 22.50 5.34 -12.09
C LEU A 173 22.99 5.61 -13.51
N VAL A 174 22.62 6.76 -14.08
CA VAL A 174 23.24 7.28 -15.31
C VAL A 174 24.44 8.17 -14.97
N GLN A 175 25.31 8.45 -15.95
CA GLN A 175 26.50 9.28 -15.74
C GLN A 175 26.15 10.67 -15.16
N ALA A 176 25.01 11.24 -15.53
CA ALA A 176 24.51 12.52 -15.00
C ALA A 176 24.07 12.46 -13.52
N ASN A 177 23.99 11.28 -12.89
CA ASN A 177 23.75 11.12 -11.46
C ASN A 177 25.05 10.96 -10.65
N LEU A 178 26.19 10.78 -11.31
CA LEU A 178 27.47 10.57 -10.63
C LEU A 178 28.14 11.91 -10.31
N PRO A 179 28.81 12.04 -9.14
CA PRO A 179 29.67 13.19 -8.86
C PRO A 179 30.78 13.34 -9.92
N SER A 180 31.26 14.57 -10.13
CA SER A 180 32.45 14.82 -10.94
C SER A 180 33.67 14.14 -10.32
N MET A 181 34.41 13.37 -11.13
CA MET A 181 35.58 12.60 -10.71
C MET A 181 36.82 13.16 -11.40
N THR A 182 37.80 13.65 -10.64
CA THR A 182 39.08 14.15 -11.19
C THR A 182 40.14 13.06 -11.10
N PHE A 183 40.55 12.52 -12.24
CA PHE A 183 41.66 11.57 -12.33
C PHE A 183 42.96 12.31 -12.60
N ASN A 184 43.75 12.52 -11.54
CA ASN A 184 45.09 13.11 -11.66
C ASN A 184 46.08 12.04 -12.14
N GLY A 185 46.83 12.33 -13.20
CA GLY A 185 47.89 11.46 -13.70
C GLY A 185 49.00 12.28 -14.36
N THR A 186 50.25 11.96 -14.03
CA THR A 186 51.42 12.52 -14.70
C THR A 186 51.86 11.55 -15.78
N ALA A 187 51.59 11.88 -17.05
CA ALA A 187 52.28 11.22 -18.14
C ALA A 187 53.76 11.64 -18.10
N LEU A 188 54.68 10.68 -18.13
CA LEU A 188 56.06 11.00 -18.52
C LEU A 188 56.03 11.56 -19.94
N THR A 189 56.83 12.59 -20.21
CA THR A 189 56.91 13.23 -21.52
C THR A 189 57.05 12.17 -22.62
N ALA A 190 56.25 12.27 -23.68
CA ALA A 190 56.39 11.44 -24.87
C ALA A 190 57.78 11.69 -25.48
N GLY A 191 58.76 10.91 -25.05
CA GLY A 191 60.15 11.09 -25.40
C GLY A 191 60.31 10.88 -26.89
N SER A 192 60.87 11.88 -27.57
CA SER A 192 61.40 11.72 -28.92
C SER A 192 62.41 10.58 -28.89
N HIS A 193 62.03 9.42 -29.42
CA HIS A 193 62.88 8.25 -29.51
C HIS A 193 63.29 7.99 -30.95
N THR A 194 64.46 7.37 -31.09
CA THR A 194 65.02 6.93 -32.37
C THR A 194 65.21 5.43 -32.29
N HIS A 195 64.98 4.74 -33.41
CA HIS A 195 65.32 3.33 -33.53
C HIS A 195 66.69 3.20 -34.18
N THR A 196 67.52 2.29 -33.64
CA THR A 196 68.74 1.84 -34.30
C THR A 196 68.41 0.70 -35.26
N TYR A 197 68.94 0.76 -36.47
CA TYR A 197 68.83 -0.34 -37.43
C TYR A 197 70.18 -0.59 -38.10
N THR A 198 70.48 -1.86 -38.37
CA THR A 198 71.58 -2.25 -39.25
C THR A 198 71.08 -2.14 -40.67
N ASP A 199 71.44 -1.06 -41.35
CA ASP A 199 71.12 -0.91 -42.77
C ASP A 199 71.90 -1.93 -43.62
N ARG A 200 71.25 -2.51 -44.62
CA ARG A 200 71.87 -3.53 -45.50
C ARG A 200 72.39 -2.94 -46.80
N GLY A 201 73.21 -1.90 -46.65
CA GLY A 201 74.26 -1.52 -47.59
C GLY A 201 73.86 -0.53 -48.67
N ASP A 202 74.55 0.61 -48.68
CA ASP A 202 74.68 1.50 -49.84
C ASP A 202 76.15 1.92 -50.05
N THR A 203 76.98 0.99 -50.51
CA THR A 203 78.16 1.31 -51.34
C THR A 203 78.45 0.17 -52.31
N THR A 204 78.53 0.48 -53.60
CA THR A 204 79.07 -0.45 -54.61
C THR A 204 80.59 -0.44 -54.56
N TYR A 205 81.22 -1.55 -54.18
CA TYR A 205 82.65 -1.78 -54.39
C TYR A 205 82.88 -2.70 -55.60
N ASN A 206 83.74 -2.27 -56.51
CA ASN A 206 84.02 -2.99 -57.75
C ASN A 206 85.13 -4.02 -57.50
N ALA A 207 84.76 -5.22 -57.04
CA ALA A 207 85.68 -6.36 -56.95
C ALA A 207 86.02 -6.83 -58.38
N GLY A 208 87.23 -6.51 -58.84
CA GLY A 208 87.63 -6.66 -60.24
C GLY A 208 87.76 -8.10 -60.74
N THR A 209 86.64 -8.74 -61.07
CA THR A 209 86.62 -9.91 -61.96
C THR A 209 85.39 -9.93 -62.86
N ASN A 210 85.62 -10.30 -64.11
CA ASN A 210 84.74 -10.14 -65.26
C ASN A 210 83.33 -10.78 -65.10
N GLY A 211 82.28 -9.96 -65.03
CA GLY A 211 80.94 -10.32 -65.55
C GLY A 211 79.83 -10.79 -64.59
N GLY A 212 80.04 -10.85 -63.26
CA GLY A 212 79.01 -11.31 -62.31
C GLY A 212 78.67 -10.28 -61.23
N VAL A 213 77.46 -9.70 -61.27
CA VAL A 213 76.98 -8.82 -60.19
C VAL A 213 76.37 -9.66 -59.08
N ASN A 214 76.90 -9.56 -57.87
CA ASN A 214 76.31 -10.18 -56.68
C ASN A 214 76.44 -9.21 -55.50
N ASN A 215 75.32 -8.84 -54.88
CA ASN A 215 75.30 -7.78 -53.87
C ASN A 215 75.76 -8.31 -52.50
N GLN A 216 76.91 -7.86 -52.03
CA GLN A 216 77.35 -8.09 -50.64
C GLN A 216 76.58 -7.16 -49.70
N ALA A 217 75.61 -7.72 -48.98
CA ALA A 217 74.69 -6.98 -48.12
C ALA A 217 75.16 -6.94 -46.65
N ASP A 218 76.36 -6.42 -46.37
CA ASP A 218 76.82 -6.22 -45.00
C ASP A 218 77.83 -5.05 -44.84
N ASN A 219 77.40 -3.99 -44.13
CA ASN A 219 78.30 -3.03 -43.49
C ASN A 219 77.96 -2.98 -42.00
N THR A 220 78.47 -3.96 -41.25
CA THR A 220 78.21 -4.14 -39.81
C THR A 220 78.87 -3.09 -38.91
N SER A 221 79.57 -2.09 -39.47
CA SER A 221 80.40 -1.14 -38.71
C SER A 221 79.70 0.19 -38.36
N GLY A 222 78.61 0.53 -39.04
CA GLY A 222 77.86 1.78 -38.83
C GLY A 222 76.61 1.59 -37.99
N THR A 223 76.44 2.40 -36.95
CA THR A 223 75.16 2.53 -36.22
C THR A 223 74.36 3.67 -36.82
N TYR A 224 73.25 3.36 -37.49
CA TYR A 224 72.34 4.34 -38.08
C TYR A 224 71.07 4.48 -37.24
N THR A 225 70.59 5.71 -37.08
CA THR A 225 69.36 6.04 -36.34
C THR A 225 68.29 6.59 -37.28
N THR A 226 67.04 6.23 -37.04
CA THR A 226 65.91 6.91 -37.68
C THR A 226 65.81 8.37 -37.20
N GLY A 227 65.27 9.25 -38.04
CA GLY A 227 64.89 10.59 -37.60
C GLY A 227 63.88 10.53 -36.43
N SER A 228 63.80 11.62 -35.65
CA SER A 228 62.82 11.75 -34.57
C SER A 228 61.41 11.59 -35.14
N ALA A 229 60.71 10.53 -34.73
CA ALA A 229 59.26 10.48 -34.87
C ALA A 229 58.69 11.53 -33.90
N GLY A 230 58.09 12.58 -34.46
CA GLY A 230 57.58 13.72 -33.69
C GLY A 230 56.51 13.35 -32.66
N SER A 231 56.10 14.34 -31.87
CA SER A 231 55.16 14.14 -30.76
C SER A 231 53.90 13.38 -31.20
N HIS A 232 53.64 12.25 -30.55
CA HIS A 232 52.46 11.41 -30.76
C HIS A 232 51.62 11.35 -29.48
N THR A 233 50.36 10.95 -29.62
CA THR A 233 49.41 10.88 -28.51
C THR A 233 49.23 9.44 -28.03
N HIS A 234 49.29 9.25 -26.71
CA HIS A 234 48.80 8.03 -26.08
C HIS A 234 47.36 8.25 -25.59
N THR A 235 46.40 7.55 -26.19
CA THR A 235 45.05 7.43 -25.63
C THR A 235 45.06 6.35 -24.56
N PHE A 236 44.66 6.71 -23.34
CA PHE A 236 44.32 5.75 -22.29
C PHE A 236 42.84 5.89 -21.94
N SER A 237 42.19 4.77 -21.64
CA SER A 237 40.79 4.72 -21.19
C SER A 237 40.72 3.88 -19.93
N VAL A 238 40.17 4.45 -18.85
CA VAL A 238 39.90 3.72 -17.61
C VAL A 238 38.39 3.48 -17.54
N GLY A 239 37.99 2.21 -17.57
CA GLY A 239 36.61 1.83 -17.27
C GLY A 239 36.34 2.07 -15.78
N THR A 240 35.23 2.74 -15.45
CA THR A 240 34.83 3.01 -14.06
C THR A 240 34.33 1.78 -13.30
N GLY A 241 34.28 0.60 -13.95
CA GLY A 241 33.93 -0.69 -13.34
C GLY A 241 32.44 -0.90 -13.05
N GLY A 242 31.57 0.05 -13.37
CA GLY A 242 30.12 -0.06 -13.13
C GLY A 242 29.44 -1.09 -14.04
N THR A 243 28.56 -1.91 -13.47
CA THR A 243 27.79 -2.96 -14.17
C THR A 243 26.41 -2.52 -14.67
N ASN A 244 26.01 -1.27 -14.39
CA ASN A 244 24.65 -0.74 -14.59
C ASN A 244 23.53 -1.55 -13.89
N THR A 245 23.88 -2.37 -12.89
CA THR A 245 22.91 -3.17 -12.11
C THR A 245 21.88 -2.24 -11.44
N PRO A 246 20.57 -2.43 -11.67
CA PRO A 246 19.54 -1.61 -11.03
C PRO A 246 19.54 -1.76 -9.51
N VAL A 247 19.42 -0.64 -8.80
CA VAL A 247 19.26 -0.57 -7.36
C VAL A 247 17.78 -0.67 -7.01
N SER A 248 17.43 -1.59 -6.12
CA SER A 248 16.06 -1.70 -5.58
C SER A 248 15.74 -0.55 -4.63
N ILE A 249 14.57 0.06 -4.80
CA ILE A 249 14.00 1.07 -3.91
C ILE A 249 12.75 0.57 -3.18
N ASN A 250 12.45 -0.72 -3.24
CA ASN A 250 11.32 -1.30 -2.51
C ASN A 250 11.64 -1.34 -0.99
N PRO A 251 10.88 -0.64 -0.13
CA PRO A 251 11.08 -0.69 1.31
C PRO A 251 10.68 -2.06 1.89
N LYS A 252 11.20 -2.38 3.08
CA LYS A 252 10.72 -3.51 3.87
C LYS A 252 9.22 -3.33 4.13
N ASN A 253 8.44 -4.37 3.87
CA ASN A 253 6.97 -4.31 3.93
C ASN A 253 6.39 -5.64 4.43
N ILE A 254 5.11 -5.60 4.81
CA ILE A 254 4.26 -6.76 5.02
C ILE A 254 3.12 -6.65 4.00
N ALA A 255 2.96 -7.67 3.16
CA ALA A 255 1.92 -7.69 2.14
C ALA A 255 0.57 -8.10 2.76
N LEU A 256 -0.47 -7.30 2.47
CA LEU A 256 -1.86 -7.57 2.79
C LEU A 256 -2.71 -7.30 1.55
N ASN A 257 -3.87 -7.95 1.47
CA ASN A 257 -4.83 -7.71 0.41
C ASN A 257 -5.57 -6.38 0.66
N ILE A 258 -5.81 -5.62 -0.39
CA ILE A 258 -6.42 -4.29 -0.30
C ILE A 258 -7.81 -4.34 -0.94
N PHE A 259 -8.81 -3.84 -0.24
CA PHE A 259 -10.21 -3.89 -0.65
C PHE A 259 -10.81 -2.49 -0.70
N VAL A 260 -11.72 -2.26 -1.65
CA VAL A 260 -12.61 -1.08 -1.68
C VAL A 260 -14.05 -1.48 -1.35
N TYR A 261 -14.75 -0.65 -0.59
CA TYR A 261 -16.18 -0.83 -0.33
C TYR A 261 -17.02 -0.22 -1.45
N LEU A 262 -17.89 -1.01 -2.08
CA LEU A 262 -18.78 -0.58 -3.17
C LEU A 262 -20.26 -0.87 -2.87
N GLY A 263 -20.60 -1.08 -1.60
CA GLY A 263 -21.95 -1.50 -1.18
C GLY A 263 -22.18 -3.02 -1.28
N GLN A 264 -23.15 -3.49 -0.50
CA GLN A 264 -23.70 -4.85 -0.60
C GLN A 264 -24.75 -4.91 -1.72
#